data_AF-A0A7C6FA18-F1
#
_entry.id   AF-A0A7C6FA18-F1
#
_cell.length_a   1.000
_cell.length_b   1.000
_cell.length_c   1.000
_cell.angle_alpha   90.00
_cell.angle_beta   90.00
_cell.angle_gamma   90.00
#
_symmetry.space_group_name_H-M   'P 1'
#
loop_
_entity.id
_entity.type
_entity.pdbx_description
1 polymer ?
#
loop_
_entity_poly.entity_id
_entity_poly.type
_entity_poly.pdbx_seq_one_letter_code
_entity_poly.pdbx_strand_id
1 'polypeptide(L)'
;MQDREKIGRMLIEALPHARALGMELVAFGEGLVEMRLPYDEKLIGDPETGVIHGGAVSALMDTCAGAAVMGHPQGSTTTATLDLRIDYMRPATPG
;
A
#
# COMPACT_ATOMS: atom_id res chain seq x y z
N MET A 1 16.89 13.22 -8.37
CA MET A 1 15.83 13.30 -7.35
C MET A 1 14.46 13.03 -8.00
N GLN A 2 14.04 13.83 -8.99
CA GLN A 2 12.80 13.58 -9.75
C GLN A 2 12.72 12.20 -10.44
N ASP A 3 13.84 11.68 -10.96
CA ASP A 3 13.83 10.38 -11.65
C ASP A 3 13.47 9.21 -10.71
N ARG A 4 13.87 9.29 -9.44
CA ARG A 4 13.62 8.23 -8.45
C ARG A 4 12.15 8.19 -8.04
N GLU A 5 11.55 9.36 -7.86
CA GLU A 5 10.10 9.48 -7.59
C GLU A 5 9.29 8.93 -8.76
N LYS A 6 9.69 9.27 -9.99
CA LYS A 6 9.05 8.76 -11.20
C LYS A 6 9.17 7.24 -11.32
N ILE A 7 10.35 6.68 -11.09
CA ILE A 7 10.59 5.23 -11.14
C ILE A 7 9.80 4.51 -10.04
N GLY A 8 9.83 5.02 -8.79
CA GLY A 8 9.10 4.44 -7.67
C GLY A 8 7.59 4.42 -7.92
N ARG A 9 7.03 5.54 -8.38
CA ARG A 9 5.62 5.64 -8.78
C ARG A 9 5.27 4.63 -9.88
N MET A 10 6.06 4.57 -10.96
CA MET A 10 5.83 3.61 -12.05
C MET A 10 5.88 2.16 -11.58
N LEU A 11 6.80 1.81 -10.68
CA LEU A 11 6.91 0.45 -10.15
C LEU A 11 5.68 0.05 -9.33
N ILE A 12 5.22 0.93 -8.44
CA ILE A 12 4.04 0.68 -7.59
C ILE A 12 2.77 0.55 -8.43
N GLU A 13 2.56 1.48 -9.37
CA GLU A 13 1.41 1.47 -10.27
C GLU A 13 1.42 0.26 -11.22
N ALA A 14 2.60 -0.32 -11.50
CA ALA A 14 2.72 -1.52 -12.33
C ALA A 14 2.38 -2.83 -11.58
N LEU A 15 2.40 -2.84 -10.24
CA LEU A 15 2.17 -4.05 -9.45
C LEU A 15 0.76 -4.62 -9.72
N PRO A 16 0.65 -5.84 -10.31
CA PRO A 16 -0.65 -6.41 -10.65
C PRO A 16 -1.57 -6.58 -9.44
N HIS A 17 -1.00 -6.97 -8.29
CA HIS A 17 -1.76 -7.13 -7.05
C HIS A 17 -2.30 -5.78 -6.54
N ALA A 18 -1.48 -4.72 -6.53
CA ALA A 18 -1.91 -3.39 -6.11
C ALA A 18 -3.06 -2.87 -6.99
N ARG A 19 -2.96 -3.08 -8.32
CA ARG A 19 -4.03 -2.74 -9.27
C ARG A 19 -5.30 -3.55 -9.05
N ALA A 20 -5.18 -4.85 -8.80
CA ALA A 20 -6.34 -5.71 -8.54
C ALA A 20 -7.10 -5.27 -7.28
N LEU A 21 -6.37 -4.88 -6.23
CA LEU A 21 -6.97 -4.35 -5.00
C LEU A 21 -7.50 -2.90 -5.16
N GLY A 22 -7.00 -2.14 -6.14
CA GLY A 22 -7.41 -0.76 -6.37
C GLY A 22 -6.64 0.25 -5.51
N MET A 23 -5.37 -0.04 -5.20
CA MET A 23 -4.52 0.90 -4.46
C MET A 23 -4.16 2.14 -5.29
N GLU A 24 -4.15 3.29 -4.63
CA GLU A 24 -3.82 4.59 -5.21
C GLU A 24 -2.59 5.18 -4.51
N LEU A 25 -1.60 5.64 -5.28
CA LEU A 25 -0.47 6.40 -4.75
C LEU A 25 -0.80 7.89 -4.70
N VAL A 26 -0.87 8.45 -3.50
CA VAL A 26 -1.24 9.85 -3.25
C VAL A 26 0.02 10.73 -3.27
N ALA A 27 1.02 10.38 -2.47
CA ALA A 27 2.28 11.10 -2.36
C ALA A 27 3.47 10.14 -2.32
N PHE A 28 4.61 10.58 -2.86
CA PHE A 28 5.84 9.80 -2.90
C PHE A 28 7.05 10.74 -2.98
N GLY A 29 7.96 10.64 -2.02
CA GLY A 29 9.23 11.38 -2.05
C GLY A 29 9.89 11.46 -0.68
N GLU A 30 11.22 11.61 -0.67
CA GLU A 30 12.01 11.84 0.55
C GLU A 30 11.79 10.83 1.70
N GLY A 31 11.46 9.58 1.36
CA GLY A 31 11.17 8.53 2.36
C GLY A 31 9.76 8.59 2.95
N LEU A 32 8.92 9.50 2.46
CA LEU A 32 7.51 9.62 2.79
C LEU A 32 6.67 9.14 1.62
N VAL A 33 5.69 8.29 1.95
CA VAL A 33 4.73 7.77 0.99
C VAL A 33 3.35 7.81 1.63
N GLU A 34 2.38 8.25 0.83
CA GLU A 34 0.97 8.19 1.17
C GLU A 34 0.26 7.36 0.11
N MET A 35 -0.46 6.34 0.55
CA MET A 35 -1.27 5.47 -0.29
C MET A 35 -2.68 5.37 0.26
N ARG A 36 -3.63 5.16 -0.64
CA ARG A 36 -5.04 4.98 -0.34
C ARG A 36 -5.52 3.65 -0.92
N LEU A 37 -6.42 3.00 -0.20
CA LEU A 37 -7.22 1.89 -0.71
C LEU A 37 -8.70 2.28 -0.55
N PRO A 38 -9.37 2.72 -1.62
CA PRO A 38 -10.79 2.99 -1.58
C PRO A 38 -11.57 1.75 -1.15
N TYR A 39 -12.67 1.96 -0.42
CA TYR A 39 -13.60 0.87 -0.12
C TYR A 39 -14.17 0.29 -1.41
N ASP A 40 -14.21 -1.03 -1.53
CA ASP A 40 -14.74 -1.77 -2.67
C ASP A 40 -15.36 -3.07 -2.15
N GLU A 41 -16.57 -3.41 -2.60
CA GLU A 41 -17.30 -4.60 -2.15
C GLU A 41 -16.50 -5.90 -2.38
N LYS A 42 -15.65 -5.94 -3.42
CA LYS A 42 -14.80 -7.10 -3.69
C LYS A 42 -13.75 -7.37 -2.60
N LEU A 43 -13.49 -6.39 -1.74
CA LEU A 43 -12.50 -6.45 -0.65
C LEU A 43 -13.13 -6.82 0.70
N ILE A 44 -14.45 -6.99 0.76
CA ILE A 44 -15.16 -7.39 1.99
C ILE A 44 -14.69 -8.78 2.42
N GLY A 45 -14.26 -8.89 3.67
CA GLY A 45 -13.89 -10.16 4.30
C GLY A 45 -15.06 -10.81 5.03
N ASP A 46 -15.91 -10.00 5.66
CA ASP A 46 -17.13 -10.44 6.33
C ASP A 46 -18.36 -9.82 5.64
N PRO A 47 -19.11 -10.62 4.85
CA PRO A 47 -20.28 -10.15 4.12
C PRO A 47 -21.42 -9.63 5.00
N GLU A 48 -21.53 -10.07 6.26
CA GLU A 48 -22.63 -9.63 7.14
C GLU A 48 -22.37 -8.23 7.69
N THR A 49 -21.11 -7.89 7.97
CA THR A 49 -20.71 -6.60 8.54
C THR A 49 -20.17 -5.60 7.51
N GLY A 50 -19.83 -6.06 6.30
CA GLY A 50 -19.20 -5.25 5.25
C GLY A 50 -17.76 -4.85 5.57
N VAL A 51 -17.13 -5.45 6.58
CA VAL A 51 -15.76 -5.14 7.01
C VAL A 51 -14.75 -5.63 5.97
N ILE A 52 -13.80 -4.77 5.63
CA ILE A 52 -12.71 -5.10 4.69
C ILE A 52 -11.84 -6.22 5.26
N HIS A 53 -11.48 -7.17 4.39
CA HIS A 53 -10.62 -8.28 4.73
C HIS A 53 -9.24 -7.79 5.19
N GLY A 54 -8.73 -8.32 6.31
CA GLY A 54 -7.44 -7.92 6.87
C GLY A 54 -6.30 -7.98 5.86
N GLY A 55 -6.27 -9.01 5.01
CA GLY A 55 -5.29 -9.14 3.93
C GLY A 55 -5.19 -7.94 2.98
N ALA A 56 -6.30 -7.23 2.71
CA ALA A 56 -6.26 -6.01 1.88
C ALA A 56 -5.60 -4.84 2.62
N VAL A 57 -5.87 -4.71 3.93
CA VAL A 57 -5.19 -3.74 4.82
C VAL A 57 -3.71 -4.06 4.92
N SER A 58 -3.36 -5.34 5.11
CA SER A 58 -1.98 -5.82 5.15
C SER A 58 -1.22 -5.50 3.88
N ALA A 59 -1.80 -5.81 2.71
CA ALA A 59 -1.18 -5.55 1.42
C ALA A 59 -0.93 -4.04 1.19
N LEU A 60 -1.87 -3.18 1.62
CA LEU A 60 -1.70 -1.73 1.55
C LEU A 60 -0.52 -1.27 2.42
N MET A 61 -0.48 -1.72 3.67
CA MET A 61 0.58 -1.32 4.61
C MET A 61 1.96 -1.81 4.15
N ASP A 62 2.07 -3.04 3.67
CA ASP A 62 3.32 -3.61 3.16
C ASP A 62 3.82 -2.85 1.92
N THR A 63 2.92 -2.62 0.95
CA THR A 63 3.25 -1.89 -0.28
C THR A 63 3.70 -0.46 0.03
N CYS A 64 3.01 0.22 0.95
CA CYS A 64 3.34 1.58 1.37
C CYS A 64 4.69 1.65 2.09
N ALA A 65 4.98 0.70 2.98
CA ALA A 65 6.26 0.63 3.69
C ALA A 65 7.43 0.37 2.72
N GLY A 66 7.27 -0.57 1.78
CA GLY A 66 8.26 -0.84 0.75
C GLY A 66 8.49 0.39 -0.15
N ALA A 67 7.41 1.06 -0.55
CA ALA A 67 7.47 2.29 -1.30
C ALA A 67 8.23 3.41 -0.56
N ALA A 68 8.03 3.56 0.75
CA ALA A 68 8.76 4.54 1.56
C ALA A 68 10.27 4.30 1.56
N VAL A 69 10.71 3.03 1.67
CA VAL A 69 12.14 2.66 1.54
C VAL A 69 12.67 3.04 0.15
N MET A 70 11.90 2.73 -0.90
CA MET A 70 12.24 3.11 -2.27
C MET A 70 12.25 4.63 -2.49
N GLY A 71 11.45 5.40 -1.75
CA GLY A 71 11.41 6.86 -1.81
C GLY A 71 12.51 7.57 -1.02
N HIS A 72 13.19 6.88 -0.09
CA HIS A 72 14.20 7.49 0.77
C HIS A 72 15.47 7.89 -0.02
N PRO A 73 16.05 9.08 0.16
CA PRO A 73 17.20 9.55 -0.63
C PRO A 73 18.43 8.63 -0.55
N GLN A 74 18.62 8.00 0.62
CA GLN A 74 19.70 7.05 0.88
C GLN A 74 19.25 5.58 0.79
N GLY A 75 17.98 5.31 0.45
CA GLY A 75 17.43 3.96 0.38
C GLY A 75 17.84 3.23 -0.91
N SER A 76 17.63 1.92 -0.95
CA SER A 76 17.75 1.12 -2.18
C SER A 76 16.60 1.41 -3.15
N THR A 77 16.80 1.24 -4.46
CA THR A 77 15.74 1.29 -5.47
C THR A 77 14.87 0.03 -5.47
N THR A 78 15.28 -1.01 -4.74
CA THR A 78 14.54 -2.25 -4.54
C THR A 78 14.48 -2.59 -3.06
N THR A 79 13.42 -3.27 -2.64
CA THR A 79 13.24 -3.71 -1.26
C THR A 79 12.51 -5.04 -1.24
N ALA A 80 12.67 -5.77 -0.15
CA ALA A 80 11.92 -6.98 0.15
C ALA A 80 11.55 -6.95 1.63
N THR A 81 10.27 -7.14 1.92
CA THR A 81 9.79 -7.25 3.29
C THR A 81 10.26 -8.57 3.88
N LEU A 82 11.08 -8.50 4.93
CA LEU A 82 11.61 -9.69 5.62
C LEU A 82 10.63 -10.22 6.67
N ASP A 83 9.96 -9.29 7.36
CA ASP A 83 8.96 -9.57 8.38
C ASP A 83 7.93 -8.44 8.38
N LEU A 84 6.68 -8.77 8.71
CA LEU A 84 5.59 -7.82 8.83
C LEU A 84 4.67 -8.23 9.98
N ARG A 85 4.48 -7.30 10.91
CA ARG A 85 3.52 -7.42 12.00
C ARG A 85 2.44 -6.35 11.85
N ILE A 86 1.19 -6.77 11.98
CA ILE A 86 0.03 -5.87 11.95
C ILE A 86 -0.84 -6.16 13.16
N ASP A 87 -1.11 -5.11 13.93
CA ASP A 87 -2.05 -5.12 15.03
C ASP A 87 -3.33 -4.37 14.58
N TYR A 88 -4.44 -5.10 14.44
CA TYR A 88 -5.71 -4.52 14.00
C TYR A 88 -6.41 -3.84 15.17
N MET A 89 -6.46 -2.51 15.13
CA MET A 89 -6.99 -1.71 16.24
C MET A 89 -8.52 -1.57 16.20
N ARG A 90 -9.12 -1.61 15.01
CA ARG A 90 -10.57 -1.49 14.79
C ARG A 90 -10.98 -2.12 13.46
N PRO A 91 -12.26 -2.48 13.28
CA PRO A 91 -12.79 -2.91 11.99
C PRO A 91 -12.67 -1.79 10.94
N ALA A 92 -12.39 -2.17 9.69
CA ALA A 92 -12.43 -1.29 8.53
C ALA A 92 -13.82 -1.37 7.90
N THR A 93 -14.79 -0.65 8.47
CA THR A 93 -16.16 -0.56 8.00
C THR A 93 -16.30 0.36 6.78
N PRO A 94 -17.37 0.24 5.99
CA PRO A 94 -17.69 1.22 4.95
C PRO A 94 -17.94 2.62 5.55
N GLY A 95 -17.47 3.67 4.87
CA GLY A 95 -17.63 5.09 5.26
C GLY A 95 -16.52 5.63 6.14
#